data_AF-A0A496AT63-F1
#
_entry.id   AF-A0A496AT63-F1
#
_cell.length_a   1.000
_cell.length_b   1.000
_cell.length_c   1.000
_cell.angle_alpha   90.00
_cell.angle_beta   90.00
_cell.angle_gamma   90.00
#
_symmetry.space_group_name_H-M   'P 1'
#
loop_
_entity.id
_entity.type
_entity.pdbx_description
1 polymer ?
#
loop_
_entity_poly.entity_id
_entity_poly.type
_entity_poly.pdbx_seq_one_letter_code
_entity_poly.pdbx_strand_id
1 'polypeptide(L)'
;MKPRYLLLSILLILACSNRNTPQAVCEDFIYNYYQRADQTAALQLSHALAAEKLTDEIARVSEVRTPGQQVDEMPKIEYELIGKEEESTHVLFNYKLTIEIRGATTHTRKVVIQTEQIDGRWKVVNFDEY
;
A
#
# COMPACT_ATOMS: atom_id res chain seq x y z
N MET A 1 34.94 -0.61 37.82
CA MET A 1 34.91 0.25 36.60
C MET A 1 35.04 -0.67 35.39
N LYS A 2 34.20 -0.73 34.37
CA LYS A 2 32.98 -0.02 33.91
C LYS A 2 32.22 -1.06 33.06
N PRO A 3 30.88 -1.19 33.17
CA PRO A 3 30.10 -2.03 32.25
C PRO A 3 30.06 -1.32 30.89
N ARG A 4 30.93 -1.74 29.98
CA ARG A 4 31.17 -1.06 28.69
C ARG A 4 30.35 -1.63 27.53
N TYR A 5 29.42 -2.54 27.82
CA TYR A 5 28.61 -3.25 26.82
C TYR A 5 27.10 -3.00 26.95
N LEU A 6 26.64 -2.35 28.03
CA LEU A 6 25.20 -2.13 28.26
C LEU A 6 24.60 -1.02 27.36
N LEU A 7 25.44 -0.15 26.77
CA LEU A 7 24.97 0.96 25.96
C LEU A 7 24.61 0.57 24.50
N LEU A 8 25.10 -0.56 24.00
CA LEU A 8 24.93 -0.93 22.60
C LEU A 8 23.55 -1.56 22.29
N SER A 9 22.90 -2.15 23.31
CA SER A 9 21.60 -2.82 23.14
C SER A 9 20.40 -1.88 23.09
N ILE A 10 20.54 -0.62 23.54
CA ILE A 10 19.43 0.35 23.59
C ILE A 10 19.17 1.02 22.22
N LEU A 11 20.14 1.03 21.31
CA LEU A 11 19.97 1.67 19.99
C LEU A 11 19.14 0.85 18.98
N LEU A 12 18.88 -0.44 19.26
CA LEU A 12 18.15 -1.32 18.33
C LEU A 12 16.61 -1.18 18.42
N ILE A 13 16.09 -0.49 19.43
CA ILE A 13 14.63 -0.39 19.67
C ILE A 13 14.01 0.85 18.99
N LEU A 14 14.84 1.78 18.48
CA LEU A 14 14.38 2.99 17.76
C LEU A 14 14.23 2.78 16.24
N ALA A 15 14.52 1.59 15.73
CA ALA A 15 14.38 1.26 14.32
C ALA A 15 13.00 0.69 13.94
N CYS A 16 11.96 0.90 14.76
CA CYS A 16 10.59 0.79 14.28
C CYS A 16 10.39 1.90 13.24
N SER A 17 10.54 1.55 11.97
CA SER A 17 10.41 2.49 10.86
C SER A 17 9.05 3.19 10.96
N ASN A 18 9.06 4.53 10.92
CA ASN A 18 7.83 5.29 10.90
C ASN A 18 7.06 4.95 9.62
N ARG A 19 6.00 4.15 9.73
CA ARG A 19 5.12 3.79 8.59
C ARG A 19 4.15 4.91 8.21
N ASN A 20 4.08 6.01 8.98
CA ASN A 20 3.32 7.20 8.62
C ASN A 20 4.14 8.15 7.73
N THR A 21 4.55 7.66 6.57
CA THR A 21 5.17 8.45 5.49
C THR A 21 4.33 8.24 4.22
N PRO A 22 4.33 9.18 3.25
CA PRO A 22 3.50 9.05 2.06
C PRO A 22 3.84 7.77 1.28
N GLN A 23 5.13 7.46 1.15
CA GLN A 23 5.58 6.26 0.45
C GLN A 23 5.21 4.97 1.20
N ALA A 24 5.42 4.92 2.53
CA ALA A 24 5.09 3.71 3.29
C ALA A 24 3.59 3.40 3.25
N VAL A 25 2.73 4.42 3.34
CA VAL A 25 1.27 4.26 3.22
C VAL A 25 0.89 3.79 1.82
N CYS A 26 1.56 4.29 0.78
CA CYS A 26 1.36 3.85 -0.60
C CYS A 26 1.76 2.37 -0.79
N GLU A 27 2.90 1.95 -0.24
CA GLU A 27 3.36 0.55 -0.31
C GLU A 27 2.47 -0.39 0.51
N ASP A 28 2.00 0.05 1.69
CA ASP A 28 1.00 -0.68 2.48
C ASP A 28 -0.33 -0.81 1.71
N PHE A 29 -0.72 0.22 0.96
CA PHE A 29 -1.88 0.15 0.08
C PHE A 29 -1.69 -0.88 -1.04
N ILE A 30 -0.54 -0.88 -1.73
CA ILE A 30 -0.25 -1.86 -2.79
C ILE A 30 -0.27 -3.29 -2.23
N TYR A 31 0.35 -3.49 -1.07
CA TYR A 31 0.39 -4.77 -0.40
C TYR A 31 -1.03 -5.30 -0.09
N ASN A 32 -1.87 -4.47 0.50
CA ASN A 32 -3.24 -4.87 0.85
C ASN A 32 -4.12 -5.01 -0.39
N TYR A 33 -4.16 -4.02 -1.27
CA TYR A 33 -5.08 -4.00 -2.40
C TYR A 33 -4.67 -4.95 -3.53
N TYR A 34 -3.42 -4.89 -3.99
CA TYR A 34 -2.96 -5.70 -5.13
C TYR A 34 -2.47 -7.08 -4.72
N GLN A 35 -1.56 -7.16 -3.75
CA GLN A 35 -0.88 -8.43 -3.45
C GLN A 35 -1.71 -9.40 -2.61
N ARG A 36 -2.53 -8.87 -1.69
CA ARG A 36 -3.42 -9.68 -0.84
C ARG A 36 -4.84 -9.76 -1.36
N ALA A 37 -5.21 -8.89 -2.30
CA ALA A 37 -6.59 -8.60 -2.62
C ALA A 37 -7.38 -8.47 -1.30
N ASP A 38 -7.08 -7.48 -0.47
CA ASP A 38 -7.78 -7.16 0.78
C ASP A 38 -8.24 -5.70 0.72
N GLN A 39 -9.41 -5.50 0.11
CA GLN A 39 -9.98 -4.17 -0.09
C GLN A 39 -10.35 -3.52 1.25
N THR A 40 -10.68 -4.32 2.28
CA THR A 40 -11.04 -3.80 3.61
C THR A 40 -9.81 -3.23 4.30
N ALA A 41 -8.67 -3.92 4.26
CA ALA A 41 -7.42 -3.40 4.77
C ALA A 41 -6.92 -2.19 3.98
N ALA A 42 -7.05 -2.21 2.64
CA ALA A 42 -6.74 -1.05 1.80
C ALA A 42 -7.61 0.17 2.15
N LEU A 43 -8.91 -0.02 2.41
CA LEU A 43 -9.84 1.03 2.79
C LEU A 43 -9.42 1.74 4.09
N GLN A 44 -8.81 1.03 5.05
CA GLN A 44 -8.29 1.65 6.27
C GLN A 44 -7.13 2.62 6.02
N LEU A 45 -6.44 2.50 4.89
CA LEU A 45 -5.36 3.38 4.46
C LEU A 45 -5.85 4.53 3.56
N SER A 46 -7.12 4.49 3.15
CA SER A 46 -7.70 5.41 2.17
C SER A 46 -8.52 6.54 2.80
N HIS A 47 -8.67 7.61 2.05
CA HIS A 47 -9.57 8.72 2.31
C HIS A 47 -10.09 9.28 0.97
N ALA A 48 -11.05 10.21 1.00
CA ALA A 48 -11.61 10.87 -0.19
C ALA A 48 -11.98 9.87 -1.31
N LEU A 49 -11.61 10.18 -2.56
CA LEU A 49 -11.98 9.40 -3.75
C LEU A 49 -11.50 7.94 -3.68
N ALA A 50 -10.34 7.67 -3.10
CA ALA A 50 -9.86 6.30 -2.92
C ALA A 50 -10.77 5.48 -1.98
N ALA A 51 -11.28 6.09 -0.91
CA ALA A 51 -12.20 5.42 0.01
C ALA A 51 -13.57 5.16 -0.65
N GLU A 52 -14.06 6.11 -1.45
CA GLU A 52 -15.28 5.94 -2.25
C GLU A 52 -15.14 4.79 -3.26
N LYS A 53 -14.06 4.79 -4.06
CA LYS A 53 -13.75 3.73 -5.04
C LYS A 53 -13.76 2.34 -4.40
N LEU A 54 -13.07 2.18 -3.26
CA LEU A 54 -13.00 0.90 -2.55
C LEU A 54 -14.34 0.51 -1.92
N THR A 55 -15.09 1.45 -1.37
CA THR A 55 -16.42 1.18 -0.81
C THR A 55 -17.37 0.66 -1.89
N ASP A 56 -17.39 1.32 -3.05
CA ASP A 56 -18.19 0.90 -4.19
C ASP A 56 -17.75 -0.47 -4.73
N GLU A 57 -16.44 -0.71 -4.78
CA GLU A 57 -15.90 -1.99 -5.23
C GLU A 57 -16.27 -3.15 -4.29
N ILE A 58 -16.12 -2.95 -2.98
CA ILE A 58 -16.54 -3.91 -1.96
C ILE A 58 -18.04 -4.21 -2.09
N ALA A 59 -18.87 -3.17 -2.27
CA ALA A 59 -20.31 -3.35 -2.47
C ALA A 59 -20.61 -4.18 -3.73
N ARG A 60 -19.94 -3.89 -4.85
CA ARG A 60 -20.13 -4.62 -6.13
C ARG A 60 -19.78 -6.10 -6.04
N VAL A 61 -18.78 -6.47 -5.25
CA VAL A 61 -18.32 -7.88 -5.16
C VAL A 61 -18.92 -8.66 -4.00
N SER A 62 -19.79 -8.01 -3.20
CA SER A 62 -20.31 -8.56 -1.94
C SER A 62 -21.07 -9.89 -2.08
N GLU A 63 -21.65 -10.19 -3.24
CA GLU A 63 -22.37 -11.45 -3.50
C GLU A 63 -21.43 -12.67 -3.63
N VAL A 64 -20.18 -12.44 -4.04
CA VAL A 64 -19.21 -13.51 -4.34
C VAL A 64 -17.99 -13.47 -3.43
N ARG A 65 -17.90 -12.47 -2.55
CA ARG A 65 -16.72 -12.23 -1.72
C ARG A 65 -17.08 -11.66 -0.37
N THR A 66 -16.62 -12.30 0.69
CA THR A 66 -16.74 -11.77 2.05
C THR A 66 -15.62 -10.75 2.33
N PRO A 67 -15.91 -9.59 2.96
CA PRO A 67 -14.87 -8.65 3.39
C PRO A 67 -13.79 -9.32 4.25
N GLY A 68 -12.52 -9.08 3.95
CA GLY A 68 -11.37 -9.70 4.63
C GLY A 68 -11.14 -11.19 4.32
N GLN A 69 -11.96 -11.83 3.49
CA GLN A 69 -11.70 -13.18 3.01
C GLN A 69 -10.45 -13.19 2.14
N GLN A 70 -9.50 -14.06 2.48
CA GLN A 70 -8.33 -14.29 1.64
C GLN A 70 -8.74 -14.97 0.33
N VAL A 71 -8.16 -14.49 -0.77
CA VAL A 71 -8.32 -15.10 -2.09
C VAL A 71 -7.30 -16.22 -2.21
N ASP A 72 -7.77 -17.43 -2.48
CA ASP A 72 -6.91 -18.57 -2.80
C ASP A 72 -6.27 -18.37 -4.18
N GLU A 73 -5.03 -18.84 -4.33
CA GLU A 73 -4.28 -18.80 -5.61
C GLU A 73 -4.07 -17.38 -6.19
N MET A 74 -3.62 -16.43 -5.36
CA MET A 74 -3.20 -15.11 -5.87
C MET A 74 -2.02 -15.22 -6.85
N PRO A 75 -2.02 -14.45 -7.96
CA PRO A 75 -0.85 -14.33 -8.81
C PRO A 75 0.30 -13.70 -8.02
N LYS A 76 1.54 -14.01 -8.40
CA LYS A 76 2.70 -13.34 -7.82
C LYS A 76 2.76 -11.93 -8.41
N ILE A 77 2.67 -10.92 -7.55
CA ILE A 77 2.72 -9.51 -7.95
C ILE A 77 3.94 -8.87 -7.31
N GLU A 78 4.86 -8.38 -8.14
CA GLU A 78 5.98 -7.54 -7.75
C GLU A 78 5.67 -6.08 -8.14
N TYR A 79 6.25 -5.11 -7.44
CA TYR A 79 6.07 -3.70 -7.75
C TYR A 79 7.41 -2.95 -7.74
N GLU A 80 7.50 -1.95 -8.61
CA GLU A 80 8.66 -1.07 -8.75
C GLU A 80 8.19 0.38 -8.78
N LEU A 81 8.77 1.25 -7.95
CA LEU A 81 8.54 2.69 -8.01
C LEU A 81 9.23 3.25 -9.27
N ILE A 82 8.46 3.81 -10.20
CA ILE A 82 8.96 4.33 -11.48
C ILE A 82 8.87 5.86 -11.59
N GLY A 83 8.19 6.53 -10.65
CA GLY A 83 8.12 7.99 -10.61
C GLY A 83 7.53 8.50 -9.30
N LYS A 84 7.95 9.70 -8.88
CA LYS A 84 7.46 10.38 -7.68
C LYS A 84 7.39 11.88 -7.95
N GLU A 85 6.26 12.48 -7.63
CA GLU A 85 6.02 13.92 -7.75
C GLU A 85 5.53 14.44 -6.39
N GLU A 86 6.24 15.41 -5.84
CA GLU A 86 5.87 16.05 -4.56
C GLU A 86 5.27 17.42 -4.85
N GLU A 87 4.00 17.60 -4.47
CA GLU A 87 3.31 18.89 -4.48
C GLU A 87 3.15 19.41 -3.05
N SER A 88 2.62 20.63 -2.88
CA SER A 88 2.51 21.28 -1.57
C SER A 88 1.65 20.52 -0.55
N THR A 89 0.65 19.79 -1.03
CA THR A 89 -0.37 19.12 -0.20
C THR A 89 -0.48 17.62 -0.49
N HIS A 90 0.07 17.14 -1.61
CA HIS A 90 -0.05 15.75 -2.04
C HIS A 90 1.28 15.22 -2.57
N VAL A 91 1.48 13.90 -2.45
CA VAL A 91 2.59 13.19 -3.10
C VAL A 91 2.00 12.13 -4.01
N LEU A 92 2.38 12.17 -5.28
CA LEU A 92 1.97 11.25 -6.32
C LEU A 92 3.09 10.25 -6.60
N PHE A 93 2.75 8.97 -6.61
CA PHE A 93 3.66 7.87 -6.91
C PHE A 93 3.18 7.10 -8.13
N ASN A 94 4.10 6.84 -9.05
CA ASN A 94 3.88 5.97 -10.20
C ASN A 94 4.60 4.65 -9.95
N TYR A 95 3.85 3.54 -9.97
CA TYR A 95 4.38 2.19 -9.82
C TYR A 95 4.15 1.36 -11.08
N LYS A 96 5.08 0.46 -11.37
CA LYS A 96 4.89 -0.63 -12.33
C LYS A 96 4.70 -1.92 -11.54
N LEU A 97 3.56 -2.56 -11.71
CA LEU A 97 3.27 -3.88 -11.19
C LEU A 97 3.63 -4.93 -12.24
N THR A 98 4.35 -5.98 -11.83
CA THR A 98 4.65 -7.16 -12.65
C THR A 98 3.85 -8.33 -12.07
N ILE A 99 2.89 -8.84 -12.85
CA ILE A 99 1.93 -9.86 -12.44
C ILE A 99 2.28 -11.16 -13.16
N GLU A 100 2.62 -12.20 -12.39
CA GLU A 100 2.97 -13.52 -12.89
C GLU A 100 1.85 -14.52 -12.55
N ILE A 101 1.20 -15.04 -13.60
CA ILE A 101 0.11 -16.02 -13.49
C ILE A 101 0.67 -17.41 -13.77
N ARG A 102 0.59 -18.30 -12.76
CA ARG A 102 0.96 -19.72 -12.86
C ARG A 102 2.35 -19.98 -13.47
N GLY A 103 3.31 -19.08 -13.24
CA GLY A 103 4.69 -19.23 -13.70
C GLY A 103 4.90 -19.12 -15.22
N ALA A 104 3.89 -18.75 -15.99
CA ALA A 104 3.94 -18.82 -17.45
C ALA A 104 3.63 -17.50 -18.15
N THR A 105 2.73 -16.68 -17.59
CA THR A 105 2.31 -15.43 -18.23
C THR A 105 2.62 -14.25 -17.33
N THR A 106 3.44 -13.33 -17.86
CA THR A 106 3.79 -12.08 -17.19
C THR A 106 3.07 -10.92 -17.85
N HIS A 107 2.36 -10.13 -17.05
CA HIS A 107 1.74 -8.88 -17.48
C HIS A 107 2.28 -7.73 -16.64
N THR A 108 2.35 -6.54 -17.25
CA THR A 108 2.71 -5.32 -16.54
C THR A 108 1.52 -4.37 -16.48
N ARG A 109 1.33 -3.72 -15.34
CA ARG A 109 0.31 -2.69 -15.14
C ARG A 109 0.96 -1.45 -14.51
N LYS A 110 0.65 -0.25 -15.00
CA LYS A 110 1.08 0.97 -14.33
C LYS A 110 -0.03 1.48 -13.44
N VAL A 111 0.36 1.97 -12.27
CA VAL A 111 -0.57 2.47 -11.26
C VAL A 111 -0.05 3.82 -10.79
N VAL A 112 -0.94 4.79 -10.71
CA VAL A 112 -0.70 6.06 -10.04
C VAL A 112 -1.43 6.05 -8.71
N ILE A 113 -0.76 6.47 -7.64
CA ILE A 113 -1.34 6.57 -6.30
C ILE A 113 -0.99 7.94 -5.73
N GLN A 114 -2.02 8.68 -5.32
CA GLN A 114 -1.90 9.98 -4.70
C GLN A 114 -2.12 9.86 -3.19
N THR A 115 -1.25 10.49 -2.42
CA THR A 115 -1.32 10.54 -0.96
C THR A 115 -1.39 11.96 -0.45
N GLU A 116 -2.08 12.16 0.67
CA GLU A 116 -2.24 13.43 1.36
C GLU A 116 -2.23 13.23 2.88
N GLN A 117 -1.88 14.27 3.64
CA GLN A 117 -1.91 14.23 5.09
C GLN A 117 -3.30 14.64 5.61
N ILE A 118 -4.04 13.68 6.17
CA ILE A 118 -5.37 13.86 6.76
C ILE A 118 -5.26 13.64 8.27
N ASP A 119 -5.62 14.66 9.06
CA ASP A 119 -5.54 14.64 10.52
C ASP A 119 -4.16 14.19 11.06
N GLY A 120 -3.10 14.68 10.43
CA GLY A 120 -1.71 14.35 10.80
C GLY A 120 -1.22 12.98 10.33
N ARG A 121 -2.04 12.21 9.61
CA ARG A 121 -1.68 10.88 9.06
C ARG A 121 -1.73 10.87 7.54
N TRP A 122 -0.73 10.26 6.92
CA TRP A 122 -0.74 10.04 5.48
C TRP A 122 -1.83 9.03 5.12
N LYS A 123 -2.56 9.32 4.04
CA LYS A 123 -3.64 8.50 3.49
C LYS A 123 -3.53 8.47 1.97
N VAL A 124 -3.97 7.37 1.36
CA VAL A 124 -4.23 7.32 -0.09
C VAL A 124 -5.53 8.05 -0.37
N VAL A 125 -5.48 9.10 -1.19
CA VAL A 125 -6.66 9.92 -1.55
C VAL A 125 -7.17 9.66 -2.95
N ASN A 126 -6.33 9.15 -3.85
CA ASN A 126 -6.74 8.62 -5.15
C ASN A 126 -5.78 7.52 -5.62
N PHE A 127 -6.25 6.63 -6.49
CA PHE A 127 -5.45 5.67 -7.23
C PHE A 127 -6.11 5.31 -8.56
N ASP A 128 -5.32 5.11 -9.62
CA ASP A 128 -5.80 4.73 -10.95
C ASP A 128 -4.77 3.86 -11.69
N GLU A 129 -5.24 3.10 -12.68
CA GLU A 129 -4.41 2.25 -13.55
C GLU A 129 -4.38 2.86 -14.97
N TYR A 130 -3.24 2.81 -15.66
CA TYR A 130 -3.06 3.43 -16.99
C TYR A 130 -2.10 2.70 -17.92
#